data_AF-A0A920RSU5-F1
#
_entry.id   AF-A0A920RSU5-F1
#
_cell.length_a   1.000
_cell.length_b   1.000
_cell.length_c   1.000
_cell.angle_alpha   90.00
_cell.angle_beta   90.00
_cell.angle_gamma   90.00
#
_symmetry.space_group_name_H-M   'P 1'
#
loop_
_entity.id
_entity.type
_entity.pdbx_description
1 polymer ?
#
loop_
_entity_poly.entity_id
_entity_poly.type
_entity_poly.pdbx_seq_one_letter_code
_entity_poly.pdbx_strand_id
1 'polypeptide(L)'
;MLNTLKHLFPFPGKVLDYHAPGGIGVRIDSHLYNGYIVPPHYDSLIAKLIVRANDREDARVRLIRALEEMVVSGIDTNLEMHIELLSDKNFISGDFDINYLETKLKNLN
;
A
#
# COMPACT_ATOMS: atom_id res chain seq x y z
N MET A 1 -3.03 -16.38 -6.43
CA MET A 1 -2.85 -15.14 -5.66
C MET A 1 -1.37 -14.93 -5.27
N LEU A 2 -0.41 -15.24 -6.16
CA LEU A 2 1.04 -15.22 -5.85
C LEU A 2 1.91 -14.56 -6.94
N ASN A 3 1.31 -13.96 -7.98
CA ASN A 3 2.06 -13.48 -9.16
C ASN A 3 2.01 -11.96 -9.38
N THR A 4 1.25 -11.21 -8.58
CA THR A 4 1.00 -9.78 -8.82
C THR A 4 2.17 -8.90 -8.36
N LEU A 5 2.93 -9.33 -7.34
CA LEU A 5 4.05 -8.56 -6.78
C LEU A 5 5.22 -8.37 -7.75
N LYS A 6 5.41 -9.28 -8.72
CA LYS A 6 6.56 -9.23 -9.64
C LYS A 6 6.48 -8.17 -10.73
N HIS A 7 5.27 -7.81 -11.15
CA HIS A 7 5.08 -6.96 -12.33
C HIS A 7 4.22 -5.73 -12.08
N LEU A 8 3.65 -5.54 -10.88
CA LEU A 8 2.87 -4.37 -10.48
C LEU A 8 1.81 -3.98 -11.53
N PHE A 9 1.19 -4.97 -12.17
CA PHE A 9 0.16 -4.72 -13.17
C PHE A 9 -1.11 -4.17 -12.51
N PRO A 10 -1.76 -3.13 -13.08
CA PRO A 10 -3.05 -2.67 -12.61
C PRO A 10 -4.08 -3.80 -12.64
N PHE A 11 -4.93 -3.85 -11.60
CA PHE A 11 -6.03 -4.80 -11.51
C PHE A 11 -7.37 -4.06 -11.40
N PRO A 12 -7.94 -3.60 -12.53
CA PRO A 12 -9.25 -2.94 -12.53
C PRO A 12 -10.35 -3.96 -12.23
N GLY A 13 -11.41 -3.52 -11.58
CA GLY A 13 -12.48 -4.42 -11.17
C GLY A 13 -13.45 -3.78 -10.20
N LYS A 14 -14.41 -4.57 -9.74
CA LYS A 14 -15.40 -4.15 -8.75
C LYS A 14 -14.84 -4.36 -7.35
N VAL A 15 -14.82 -3.30 -6.56
CA VAL A 15 -14.52 -3.37 -5.13
C VAL A 15 -15.70 -4.03 -4.42
N LEU A 16 -15.44 -5.16 -3.77
CA LEU A 16 -16.46 -5.90 -3.04
C LEU A 16 -16.61 -5.31 -1.63
N ASP A 17 -15.50 -5.20 -0.91
CA ASP A 17 -15.42 -4.60 0.42
C ASP A 17 -14.30 -3.56 0.47
N TYR A 18 -14.61 -2.44 1.12
CA TYR A 18 -13.68 -1.38 1.44
C TYR A 18 -13.88 -0.95 2.89
N HIS A 19 -12.81 -1.05 3.69
CA HIS A 19 -12.74 -0.47 5.02
C HIS A 19 -11.51 0.45 5.08
N ALA A 20 -11.79 1.75 5.22
CA ALA A 20 -10.75 2.75 5.41
C ALA A 20 -10.11 2.62 6.80
N PRO A 21 -8.77 2.74 6.93
CA PRO A 21 -8.11 2.79 8.23
C PRO A 21 -8.33 4.15 8.91
N GLY A 22 -8.03 4.22 10.21
CA GLY A 22 -8.24 5.46 10.97
C GLY A 22 -7.43 5.60 12.25
N GLY A 23 -7.91 6.49 13.10
CA GLY A 23 -7.28 6.84 14.37
C GLY A 23 -6.33 8.05 14.29
N ILE A 24 -5.61 8.29 15.38
CA ILE A 24 -4.81 9.51 15.54
C ILE A 24 -3.70 9.60 14.48
N GLY A 25 -3.63 10.74 13.79
CA GLY A 25 -2.59 11.01 12.80
C GLY A 25 -2.68 10.17 11.52
N VAL A 26 -3.80 9.48 11.28
CA VAL A 26 -4.07 8.73 10.04
C VAL A 26 -5.09 9.51 9.21
N ARG A 27 -4.77 9.77 7.94
CA ARG A 27 -5.66 10.37 6.95
C ARG A 27 -5.69 9.50 5.71
N ILE A 28 -6.87 9.31 5.14
CA ILE A 28 -7.04 8.70 3.82
C ILE A 28 -7.71 9.67 2.86
N ASP A 29 -7.16 9.79 1.66
CA ASP A 29 -7.80 10.45 0.53
C ASP A 29 -8.08 9.38 -0.53
N SER A 30 -9.35 9.03 -0.74
CA SER A 30 -9.75 7.96 -1.67
C SER A 30 -11.07 8.29 -2.36
N HIS A 31 -11.29 7.68 -3.52
CA HIS A 31 -12.57 7.63 -4.22
C HIS A 31 -13.28 6.27 -4.08
N LEU A 32 -12.70 5.33 -3.32
CA LEU A 32 -13.25 4.00 -3.12
C LEU A 32 -14.48 4.01 -2.21
N TYR A 33 -15.41 3.11 -2.51
CA TYR A 33 -16.54 2.73 -1.68
C TYR A 33 -17.01 1.32 -2.11
N ASN A 34 -17.75 0.62 -1.25
CA ASN A 34 -18.27 -0.72 -1.57
C ASN A 34 -19.09 -0.69 -2.87
N GLY A 35 -18.74 -1.55 -3.82
CA GLY A 35 -19.40 -1.61 -5.13
C GLY A 35 -18.84 -0.67 -6.19
N TYR A 36 -17.87 0.20 -5.87
CA TYR A 36 -17.17 1.02 -6.86
C TYR A 36 -16.48 0.15 -7.91
N ILE A 37 -16.46 0.59 -9.17
CA ILE A 37 -15.79 -0.09 -10.27
C ILE A 37 -14.56 0.73 -10.64
N VAL A 38 -13.37 0.19 -10.38
CA VAL A 38 -12.10 0.78 -10.81
C VAL A 38 -11.98 0.64 -12.33
N PRO A 39 -11.96 1.75 -13.09
CA PRO A 39 -11.88 1.70 -14.55
C PRO A 39 -10.48 1.31 -15.03
N PRO A 40 -10.35 0.58 -16.16
CA PRO A 40 -9.05 0.20 -16.72
C PRO A 40 -8.34 1.34 -17.47
N HIS A 41 -9.01 2.47 -17.70
CA HIS A 41 -8.54 3.53 -18.61
C HIS A 41 -7.76 4.65 -17.93
N TYR A 42 -7.73 4.70 -16.60
CA TYR A 42 -7.09 5.75 -15.82
C TYR A 42 -6.01 5.17 -14.91
N ASP A 43 -5.35 6.05 -14.15
CA ASP A 43 -4.35 5.65 -13.16
C ASP A 43 -4.93 4.63 -12.17
N SER A 44 -4.12 3.61 -11.86
CA SER A 44 -4.39 2.59 -10.85
C SER A 44 -4.42 3.11 -9.40
N LEU A 45 -4.09 4.39 -9.16
CA LEU A 45 -4.14 5.00 -7.83
C LEU A 45 -5.59 5.11 -7.31
N ILE A 46 -5.90 4.27 -6.32
CA ILE A 46 -7.23 4.20 -5.70
C ILE A 46 -7.35 4.95 -4.37
N ALA A 47 -6.25 5.08 -3.64
CA ALA A 47 -6.22 5.75 -2.33
C ALA A 47 -4.82 6.29 -2.01
N LYS A 48 -4.77 7.35 -1.20
CA LYS A 48 -3.56 7.87 -0.56
C LYS A 48 -3.71 7.72 0.95
N LEU A 49 -2.86 6.90 1.56
CA LEU A 49 -2.77 6.77 3.01
C LEU A 49 -1.64 7.66 3.52
N ILE A 50 -1.96 8.62 4.38
CA ILE A 50 -1.04 9.62 4.89
C ILE A 50 -1.01 9.51 6.42
N VAL A 51 0.19 9.36 6.96
CA VAL A 51 0.39 9.23 8.40
C VAL A 51 1.34 10.32 8.92
N ARG A 52 0.97 10.91 10.06
CA ARG A 52 1.79 11.87 10.81
C ARG A 52 2.04 11.36 12.22
N ALA A 53 3.27 11.51 12.70
CA ALA A 53 3.66 11.29 14.09
C ALA A 53 4.78 12.27 14.53
N ASN A 54 5.35 12.05 15.71
CA ASN A 54 6.37 12.91 16.29
C ASN A 54 7.74 12.71 15.63
N ASP A 55 8.05 11.48 15.24
CA ASP A 55 9.25 11.12 14.50
C ASP A 55 8.95 10.10 13.39
N ARG A 56 10.00 9.77 12.64
CA ARG A 56 9.93 8.87 11.50
C ARG A 56 9.49 7.46 11.90
N GLU A 57 9.93 6.99 13.06
CA GLU A 57 9.70 5.61 13.45
C GLU A 57 8.29 5.40 14.00
N ASP A 58 7.81 6.34 14.82
CA ASP A 58 6.40 6.39 15.19
C ASP A 58 5.48 6.47 13.96
N ALA A 59 5.86 7.26 12.95
CA ALA A 59 5.11 7.37 11.71
C ALA A 59 5.12 6.06 10.91
N ARG A 60 6.26 5.36 10.84
CA ARG A 60 6.40 4.06 10.17
C ARG A 60 5.53 2.99 10.83
N VAL A 61 5.64 2.84 12.16
CA VAL A 61 4.84 1.85 12.91
C VAL A 61 3.35 2.15 12.80
N ARG A 62 2.96 3.43 12.88
CA ARG A 62 1.56 3.83 12.70
C ARG A 62 1.06 3.60 11.27
N LEU A 63 1.92 3.78 10.26
CA LEU A 63 1.60 3.49 8.86
C LEU A 63 1.40 1.99 8.62
N ILE A 64 2.25 1.13 9.21
CA ILE A 64 2.05 -0.33 9.15
C ILE A 64 0.69 -0.71 9.74
N ARG A 65 0.37 -0.25 10.95
CA ARG A 65 -0.94 -0.50 11.58
C ARG A 65 -2.10 -0.05 10.69
N ALA A 66 -2.00 1.14 10.09
CA ALA A 66 -3.04 1.65 9.21
C ALA A 66 -3.17 0.86 7.89
N LEU A 67 -2.06 0.30 7.36
CA LEU A 67 -2.12 -0.60 6.20
C LEU A 67 -2.77 -1.94 6.57
N GLU A 68 -2.47 -2.49 7.75
CA GLU A 68 -3.06 -3.74 8.25
C GLU A 68 -4.56 -3.61 8.57
N GLU A 69 -5.01 -2.42 9.01
CA GLU A 69 -6.43 -2.11 9.23
C GLU A 69 -7.22 -1.90 7.92
N MET A 70 -6.53 -1.58 6.82
CA MET A 70 -7.18 -1.27 5.54
C MET A 70 -7.63 -2.56 4.85
N VAL A 71 -8.93 -2.66 4.57
CA VAL A 71 -9.50 -3.78 3.82
C VAL A 71 -9.90 -3.30 2.44
N VAL A 72 -9.39 -3.98 1.40
CA VAL A 72 -9.82 -3.81 0.02
C VAL A 72 -9.94 -5.20 -0.60
N SER A 73 -11.14 -5.59 -1.03
CA SER A 73 -11.40 -6.90 -1.66
C SER A 73 -12.02 -6.72 -3.06
N GLY A 74 -11.88 -7.74 -3.91
CA GLY A 74 -12.39 -7.73 -5.29
C GLY A 74 -11.43 -7.19 -6.34
N ILE A 75 -10.33 -6.57 -5.92
CA ILE A 75 -9.20 -6.15 -6.76
C ILE A 75 -7.88 -6.46 -6.06
N ASP A 76 -6.81 -6.70 -6.82
CA ASP A 76 -5.46 -6.80 -6.26
C ASP A 76 -4.95 -5.40 -5.90
N THR A 77 -4.22 -5.31 -4.78
CA THR A 77 -3.59 -4.07 -4.31
C THR A 77 -2.13 -4.32 -3.94
N ASN A 78 -1.37 -3.24 -3.74
CA ASN A 78 0.02 -3.29 -3.31
C ASN A 78 0.17 -3.11 -1.78
N LEU A 79 -0.88 -3.36 -1.00
CA LEU A 79 -0.90 -3.23 0.46
C LEU A 79 0.20 -4.06 1.14
N GLU A 80 0.25 -5.35 0.83
CA GLU A 80 1.24 -6.29 1.41
C GLU A 80 2.67 -5.86 1.09
N MET A 81 2.93 -5.45 -0.16
CA MET A 81 4.24 -4.92 -0.58
C MET A 81 4.66 -3.70 0.26
N HIS A 82 3.73 -2.79 0.55
CA HIS A 82 4.02 -1.63 1.40
C HIS A 82 4.34 -2.04 2.85
N ILE A 83 3.62 -3.00 3.43
CA ILE A 83 3.91 -3.53 4.77
C ILE A 83 5.30 -4.18 4.82
N GLU A 84 5.63 -5.00 3.83
CA GLU A 84 6.95 -5.65 3.72
C GLU A 84 8.08 -4.64 3.53
N LEU A 85 7.87 -3.60 2.71
CA LEU A 85 8.85 -2.54 2.51
C LEU A 85 9.09 -1.76 3.80
N LEU A 86 8.02 -1.38 4.51
CA LEU A 86 8.13 -0.66 5.78
C LEU A 86 8.77 -1.51 6.87
N SER A 87 8.69 -2.84 6.79
CA SER A 87 9.31 -3.77 7.74
C SER A 87 10.76 -4.15 7.38
N ASP A 88 11.26 -3.67 6.25
CA ASP A 88 12.63 -3.95 5.80
C ASP A 88 13.68 -3.19 6.62
N LYS A 89 14.77 -3.85 6.98
CA LYS A 89 15.87 -3.26 7.76
C LYS A 89 16.53 -2.07 7.07
N ASN A 90 16.70 -2.11 5.75
CA ASN A 90 17.29 -1.03 4.96
C ASN A 90 16.32 0.16 4.89
N PHE A 91 15.02 -0.11 4.75
CA PHE A 91 14.02 0.95 4.87
C PHE A 91 14.06 1.57 6.27
N ILE A 92 14.08 0.77 7.34
CA ILE A 92 14.14 1.26 8.73
C ILE A 92 15.40 2.10 8.96
N SER A 93 16.59 1.64 8.56
CA SER A 93 17.84 2.37 8.73
C SER A 93 17.95 3.62 7.84
N GLY A 94 17.18 3.69 6.75
CA GLY A 94 17.33 4.73 5.73
C GLY A 94 18.47 4.47 4.74
N ASP A 95 19.02 3.25 4.73
CA ASP A 95 20.13 2.83 3.86
C ASP A 95 19.59 2.25 2.55
N PHE A 96 19.07 3.11 1.69
CA PHE A 96 18.56 2.74 0.37
C PHE A 96 18.77 3.87 -0.65
N ASP A 97 18.81 3.50 -1.93
CA ASP A 97 18.89 4.41 -3.05
C ASP A 97 17.61 4.38 -3.91
N ILE A 98 17.63 5.10 -5.02
CA ILE A 98 16.50 5.18 -5.95
C ILE A 98 16.19 3.85 -6.67
N ASN A 99 17.13 2.90 -6.70
CA ASN A 99 17.01 1.60 -7.39
C ASN A 99 16.68 0.45 -6.42
N TYR A 100 16.58 0.75 -5.12
CA TYR A 100 16.44 -0.25 -4.07
C TYR A 100 15.21 -1.16 -4.28
N LEU A 101 14.03 -0.57 -4.53
CA LEU A 101 12.80 -1.34 -4.72
C LEU A 101 12.88 -2.21 -5.98
N GLU A 102 13.41 -1.69 -7.09
CA GLU A 102 13.57 -2.45 -8.33
C GLU A 102 14.51 -3.66 -8.12
N THR A 103 15.64 -3.43 -7.44
CA THR A 103 16.60 -4.49 -7.09
C THR A 103 15.95 -5.54 -6.20
N LYS A 104 15.20 -5.11 -5.18
CA LYS A 104 14.50 -6.01 -4.27
C LYS A 104 13.47 -6.88 -5.00
N LEU A 105 12.66 -6.31 -5.89
CA LEU A 105 11.66 -7.03 -6.67
C LEU A 105 12.27 -8.03 -7.66
N LYS A 106 13.42 -7.71 -8.27
CA LYS A 106 14.16 -8.66 -9.13
C LYS A 106 14.69 -9.88 -8.37
N ASN A 107 14.99 -9.73 -7.08
CA ASN A 107 15.55 -10.79 -6.24
C ASN A 107 14.47 -11.70 -5.60
N LEU A 108 13.18 -11.36 -5.74
CA LEU A 108 12.06 -12.20 -5.34
C LEU A 108 11.82 -13.25 -6.43
N ASN A 109 12.26 -14.49 -6.17
CA ASN A 109 12.27 -15.63 -7.11
C ASN A 109 10.89 -16.06 -7.62
#